data_AF-A0A7I0J503-F1
#
_entry.id   AF-A0A7I0J503-F1
#
_cell.length_a   1.000
_cell.length_b   1.000
_cell.length_c   1.000
_cell.angle_alpha   90.00
_cell.angle_beta   90.00
_cell.angle_gamma   90.00
#
_symmetry.space_group_name_H-M   'P 1'
#
loop_
_entity.id
_entity.type
_entity.pdbx_description
1 polymer ?
#
loop_
_entity_poly.entity_id
_entity_poly.type
_entity_poly.pdbx_seq_one_letter_code
_entity_poly.pdbx_strand_id
1 'polypeptide(L)' 'DVVQCEDMGMRSRLHAVIPLTLGSSIRVSGTARLMD' A
#
# COMPACT_ATOMS: atom_id res chain seq x y z
N ASP A 1 -6.62 -4.29 0.05
CA ASP A 1 -5.16 -4.40 -0.08
C ASP A 1 -4.79 -4.42 -1.54
N VAL A 2 -3.64 -3.84 -1.87
CA VAL A 2 -3.06 -3.82 -3.22
C VAL A 2 -1.76 -4.60 -3.18
N VAL A 3 -1.63 -5.60 -4.06
CA VAL A 3 -0.41 -6.38 -4.25
C VAL A 3 0.20 -5.98 -5.58
N GLN A 4 1.52 -5.77 -5.61
CA GLN A 4 2.23 -5.29 -6.79
C GLN A 4 3.63 -5.91 -6.93
N CYS A 5 4.19 -5.76 -8.13
CA CYS A 5 5.57 -6.12 -8.49
C CYS A 5 5.91 -7.60 -8.26
N GLU A 6 4.92 -8.49 -8.26
CA GLU A 6 5.10 -9.94 -8.14
C GLU A 6 5.89 -10.51 -9.33
N ASP A 7 5.59 -9.99 -10.52
CA ASP A 7 6.23 -10.28 -11.80
C ASP A 7 7.69 -9.80 -11.89
N MET A 8 8.07 -8.78 -11.12
CA MET A 8 9.43 -8.26 -11.05
C MET A 8 10.28 -8.90 -9.94
N GLY A 9 9.75 -9.91 -9.24
CA GLY A 9 10.43 -10.59 -8.13
C GLY A 9 10.52 -9.77 -6.83
N MET A 10 9.82 -8.64 -6.76
CA MET A 10 9.84 -7.72 -5.61
C MET A 10 8.43 -7.45 -5.12
N ARG A 11 7.80 -8.49 -4.56
CA ARG A 11 6.42 -8.41 -4.06
C ARG A 11 6.28 -7.37 -2.94
N SER A 12 5.37 -6.44 -3.14
CA SER A 12 4.95 -5.45 -2.14
C SER A 12 3.44 -5.52 -1.90
N ARG A 13 3.02 -5.18 -0.67
CA ARG A 13 1.61 -5.11 -0.27
C ARG A 13 1.31 -3.79 0.42
N LEU A 14 0.35 -3.06 -0.11
CA LEU A 14 -0.16 -1.81 0.44
C LEU A 14 -1.56 -2.00 1.01
N HIS A 15 -1.79 -1.45 2.20
CA HIS A 15 -3.11 -1.30 2.78
C HIS A 15 -3.61 0.13 2.51
N ALA A 16 -4.79 0.25 1.92
CA ALA A 16 -5.40 1.54 1.61
C ALA A 16 -6.82 1.57 2.16
N VAL A 17 -7.14 2.63 2.90
CA VAL A 17 -8.48 2.91 3.42
C VAL A 17 -8.99 4.19 2.75
N ILE A 18 -10.11 4.05 2.05
CA ILE A 18 -10.80 5.14 1.35
C ILE A 18 -12.13 5.38 2.06
N PRO A 19 -12.27 6.47 2.84
CA PRO A 19 -13.54 6.81 3.48
C PRO A 19 -14.59 7.24 2.44
N LEU A 20 -15.86 6.96 2.73
CA LEU A 20 -16.97 7.37 1.85
C LEU A 20 -17.26 8.88 1.93
N THR A 21 -16.81 9.56 2.98
CA THR A 21 -17.03 11.00 3.16
C THR A 21 -16.14 11.81 2.21
N LEU A 22 -16.76 12.55 1.28
CA LEU A 22 -16.06 13.39 0.32
C LEU A 22 -15.16 14.44 1.01
N GLY A 23 -14.01 14.71 0.40
CA GLY A 23 -12.98 15.60 0.98
C GLY A 23 -12.15 14.99 2.09
N SER A 24 -12.44 13.75 2.52
CA SER A 24 -11.62 13.05 3.51
C SER A 24 -10.29 12.58 2.92
N SER A 25 -9.28 12.51 3.78
CA SER A 25 -7.98 11.94 3.40
C SER A 25 -8.08 10.43 3.19
N ILE A 26 -7.35 9.95 2.19
CA ILE A 26 -7.10 8.51 1.99
C ILE A 26 -5.88 8.13 2.81
N ARG A 27 -5.99 7.08 3.62
CA ARG A 27 -4.86 6.56 4.40
C ARG A 27 -4.25 5.37 3.66
N VAL A 28 -2.94 5.44 3.41
CA VAL A 28 -2.16 4.34 2.85
C VAL A 28 -1.06 3.96 3.84
N SER A 29 -0.87 2.67 4.06
CA SER A 29 0.18 2.12 4.91
C SER A 29 0.77 0.84 4.33
N GLY A 30 1.97 0.51 4.79
CA GLY A 30 2.69 -0.70 4.41
C GLY A 30 3.79 -0.99 5.42
N THR A 31 4.36 -2.18 5.35
CA THR A 31 5.51 -2.56 6.17
C THR A 31 6.79 -2.29 5.40
N ALA A 32 7.73 -1.60 6.03
CA ALA A 32 9.06 -1.38 5.48
C ALA A 32 10.07 -2.29 6.19
N ARG A 33 11.17 -2.58 5.50
CA ARG A 33 12.36 -3.23 6.05
C ARG A 33 13.57 -2.41 5.66
N LEU A 34 14.63 -2.47 6.46
CA LEU A 34 15.92 -1.93 6.02
C LEU A 34 16.43 -2.77 4.85
N MET A 35 17.08 -2.11 3.89
CA MET A 35 17.76 -2.75 2.77
C MET A 35 19.20 -2.23 2.80
N ASP A 36 20.16 -3.15 2.84
CA ASP A 36 21.58 -2.85 2.67
C ASP A 36 21.93 -2.61 1.19
#